data_AF-A0A0R3D0P7-F1
#
_entry.id   AF-A0A0R3D0P7-F1
#
_cell.length_a   1.000
_cell.length_b   1.000
_cell.length_c   1.000
_cell.angle_alpha   90.00
_cell.angle_beta   90.00
_cell.angle_gamma   90.00
#
_symmetry.space_group_name_H-M   'P 1'
#
loop_
_entity.id
_entity.type
_entity.pdbx_description
1 polymer ?
#
loop_
_entity_poly.entity_id
_entity_poly.type
_entity_poly.pdbx_seq_one_letter_code
_entity_poly.pdbx_strand_id
1 'polypeptide(L)'
;MSEIDPTDQALATIASIFEHPEQTLVVRETEIIRETEIVAVGEHSAVEEHHVVDEHDEHPVVEEQPLVPDHTDADGYSKVGPGPMVAIRLKWTVHRGDDGQYYVHETIGEQSAPVVSGPMTSEAAVHFVDEHESEAHRRFELLRSEISGRSSLADYERKGEA
;
A
#
# COMPACT_ATOMS: atom_id res chain seq x y z
N MET A 1 44.58 -32.84 10.86
CA MET A 1 43.13 -32.73 11.14
C MET A 1 42.76 -31.33 10.69
N SER A 2 42.03 -31.19 9.58
CA SER A 2 41.67 -29.88 9.05
C SER A 2 40.61 -29.26 9.95
N GLU A 3 40.97 -28.17 10.60
CA GLU A 3 40.07 -27.29 11.35
C GLU A 3 38.97 -26.84 10.36
N ILE A 4 37.72 -27.19 10.64
CA ILE A 4 36.58 -26.77 9.82
C ILE A 4 36.47 -25.26 10.00
N ASP A 5 36.76 -24.52 8.95
CA ASP A 5 36.67 -23.06 8.97
C ASP A 5 35.22 -22.66 9.27
N PRO A 6 34.99 -21.75 10.24
CA PRO A 6 33.63 -21.35 10.63
C PRO A 6 32.83 -20.74 9.48
N THR A 7 33.51 -20.21 8.45
CA THR A 7 32.86 -19.72 7.22
C THR A 7 32.28 -20.85 6.40
N ASP A 8 32.98 -21.98 6.30
CA ASP A 8 32.53 -23.16 5.55
C ASP A 8 31.28 -23.79 6.20
N GLN A 9 31.26 -23.83 7.54
CA GLN A 9 30.10 -24.24 8.33
C GLN A 9 28.88 -23.33 8.09
N ALA A 10 29.10 -22.01 8.00
CA ALA A 10 28.04 -21.04 7.72
C ALA A 10 27.49 -21.20 6.29
N LEU A 11 28.37 -21.37 5.30
CA LEU A 11 27.98 -21.59 3.91
C LEU A 11 27.19 -22.90 3.73
N ALA A 12 27.62 -23.99 4.38
CA ALA A 12 26.90 -25.25 4.36
C ALA A 12 25.48 -25.14 4.97
N THR A 13 25.34 -24.37 6.05
CA THR A 13 24.04 -24.14 6.71
C THR A 13 23.08 -23.37 5.80
N ILE A 14 23.56 -22.33 5.11
CA ILE A 14 22.75 -21.54 4.17
C ILE A 14 22.34 -22.40 2.98
N ALA A 15 23.24 -23.24 2.45
CA ALA A 15 22.93 -24.15 1.35
C ALA A 15 21.80 -25.14 1.71
N SER A 16 21.77 -25.67 2.94
CA SER A 16 20.72 -26.60 3.40
C SER A 16 19.31 -26.00 3.42
N ILE A 17 19.16 -24.68 3.49
CA ILE A 17 17.86 -24.00 3.46
C ILE A 17 17.29 -23.99 2.03
N PHE A 18 18.15 -23.85 1.01
CA PHE A 18 17.73 -23.84 -0.38
C PHE A 18 17.55 -25.24 -0.98
N GLU A 19 18.21 -26.26 -0.40
CA GLU A 19 18.16 -27.64 -0.90
C GLU A 19 16.88 -28.41 -0.49
N HIS A 20 16.05 -27.87 0.42
CA HIS A 20 14.80 -28.50 0.85
C HIS A 20 13.55 -27.70 0.46
N PRO A 21 13.02 -27.83 -0.76
CA PRO A 21 11.78 -27.14 -1.13
C PRO A 21 10.54 -27.99 -0.82
N GLU A 22 10.21 -28.32 0.44
CA GLU A 22 8.90 -28.91 0.78
C GLU A 22 8.39 -28.51 2.18
N GLN A 23 7.67 -27.38 2.27
CA GLN A 23 6.59 -27.20 3.26
C GLN A 23 5.40 -26.53 2.57
N THR A 24 4.63 -27.35 1.85
CA THR A 24 3.36 -26.93 1.25
C THR A 24 2.35 -26.68 2.38
N LEU A 25 2.17 -25.42 2.77
CA LEU A 25 1.13 -25.05 3.73
C LEU A 25 -0.23 -25.17 3.04
N VAL A 26 -0.93 -26.26 3.34
CA VAL A 26 -2.31 -26.54 2.95
C VAL A 26 -3.22 -25.47 3.57
N VAL A 27 -3.57 -24.44 2.81
CA VAL A 27 -4.63 -23.49 3.17
C VAL A 27 -5.97 -24.12 2.82
N ARG A 28 -6.54 -24.75 3.84
CA ARG A 28 -7.91 -25.25 3.89
C ARG A 28 -8.75 -24.19 4.58
N GLU A 29 -9.50 -23.39 3.82
CA GLU A 29 -10.82 -22.89 4.24
C GLU A 29 -11.51 -22.17 3.06
N THR A 30 -12.07 -22.96 2.14
CA THR A 30 -13.21 -22.50 1.34
C THR A 30 -14.45 -22.82 2.14
N GLU A 31 -15.22 -21.80 2.53
CA GLU A 31 -16.69 -21.76 2.57
C GLU A 31 -17.17 -20.80 3.67
N ILE A 32 -17.36 -19.52 3.32
CA ILE A 32 -18.22 -18.62 4.10
C ILE A 32 -19.22 -17.98 3.15
N ILE A 33 -20.36 -18.67 3.03
CA ILE A 33 -21.73 -18.15 3.08
C ILE A 33 -21.99 -16.89 2.22
N ARG A 34 -22.36 -17.18 0.98
CA ARG A 34 -23.34 -16.45 0.18
C ARG A 34 -24.69 -16.40 0.89
N GLU A 35 -25.07 -15.26 1.46
CA GLU A 35 -26.49 -14.90 1.56
C GLU A 35 -26.68 -13.38 1.48
N THR A 36 -27.12 -12.97 0.30
CA THR A 36 -27.95 -11.82 -0.05
C THR A 36 -28.97 -11.45 1.03
N GLU A 37 -28.96 -10.20 1.48
CA GLU A 37 -30.20 -9.44 1.72
C GLU A 37 -29.97 -7.94 1.55
N ILE A 38 -30.48 -7.43 0.44
CA ILE A 38 -30.73 -6.02 0.16
C ILE A 38 -32.15 -5.69 0.64
N VAL A 39 -32.31 -4.83 1.64
CA VAL A 39 -33.59 -4.17 1.91
C VAL A 39 -33.36 -2.68 2.09
N ALA A 40 -33.81 -1.94 1.08
CA ALA A 40 -34.05 -0.51 1.13
C ALA A 40 -35.33 -0.25 1.96
N VAL A 41 -35.23 0.62 2.96
CA VAL A 41 -36.37 1.37 3.50
C VAL A 41 -35.85 2.78 3.78
N GLY A 42 -36.34 3.74 2.99
CA GLY A 42 -36.23 5.15 3.30
C GLY A 42 -37.18 5.53 4.42
N GLU A 43 -36.88 6.63 5.11
CA GLU A 43 -37.75 7.81 5.17
C GLU A 43 -37.14 8.88 6.08
N HIS A 44 -37.45 10.12 5.72
CA HIS A 44 -36.94 11.35 6.30
C HIS A 44 -37.73 11.73 7.56
N SER A 45 -37.10 12.35 8.56
CA SER A 45 -37.79 13.25 9.50
C SER A 45 -36.85 14.34 10.05
N ALA A 46 -36.99 15.51 9.43
CA ALA A 46 -37.21 16.82 10.03
C ALA A 46 -36.67 17.15 11.45
N VAL A 47 -35.70 18.07 11.45
CA VAL A 47 -35.53 19.29 12.29
C VAL A 47 -35.94 19.29 13.77
N GLU A 48 -34.98 19.63 14.64
CA GLU A 48 -35.14 20.78 15.56
C GLU A 48 -33.78 21.41 15.90
N GLU A 49 -33.78 22.73 16.00
CA GLU A 49 -32.66 23.67 15.97
C GLU A 49 -32.46 24.30 17.36
N HIS A 50 -31.27 24.90 17.57
CA HIS A 50 -30.84 25.82 18.65
C HIS A 50 -30.04 25.23 19.83
N HIS A 51 -28.72 25.49 19.86
CA HIS A 51 -28.19 26.62 20.64
C HIS A 51 -26.73 26.93 20.25
N VAL A 52 -26.44 28.22 20.14
CA VAL A 52 -25.21 28.90 19.73
C VAL A 52 -24.36 29.14 21.00
N VAL A 53 -23.03 29.07 21.05
CA VAL A 53 -22.07 30.19 20.86
C VAL A 53 -20.77 29.72 21.54
N ASP A 54 -19.68 29.72 20.76
CA ASP A 54 -18.30 30.18 21.04
C ASP A 54 -17.62 29.85 22.38
N GLU A 55 -16.46 29.17 22.32
CA GLU A 55 -15.20 29.72 22.86
C GLU A 55 -14.00 28.95 22.27
N HIS A 56 -13.02 29.74 21.83
CA HIS A 56 -11.74 29.36 21.24
C HIS A 56 -10.97 28.33 22.07
N ASP A 57 -10.53 27.23 21.43
CA ASP A 57 -9.28 26.58 21.82
C ASP A 57 -8.41 26.41 20.57
N GLU A 58 -7.35 27.21 20.55
CA GLU A 58 -6.34 27.28 19.52
C GLU A 58 -5.55 25.96 19.51
N HIS A 59 -5.85 25.06 18.58
CA HIS A 59 -4.86 24.07 18.16
C HIS A 59 -3.94 24.72 17.12
N PRO A 60 -2.69 25.06 17.48
CA PRO A 60 -1.77 25.67 16.54
C PRO A 60 -1.39 24.66 15.44
N VAL A 61 -1.48 25.12 14.20
CA VAL A 61 -0.64 24.79 13.04
C VAL A 61 0.15 23.47 13.15
N VAL A 62 -0.35 22.43 12.47
CA VAL A 62 0.43 21.79 11.41
C VAL A 62 -0.56 21.49 10.29
N GLU A 63 -0.72 22.46 9.38
CA GLU A 63 -1.04 22.10 8.01
C GLU A 63 0.13 21.23 7.51
N GLU A 64 0.04 19.91 7.72
CA GLU A 64 0.77 18.98 6.87
C GLU A 64 0.00 19.00 5.53
N GLN A 65 0.02 20.14 4.84
CA GLN A 65 -0.05 20.11 3.39
C GLN A 65 1.18 19.29 3.00
N PRO A 66 1.03 18.06 2.48
CA PRO A 66 2.15 17.44 1.82
C PRO A 66 2.48 18.41 0.71
N LEU A 67 3.65 19.07 0.80
CA LEU A 67 4.24 19.81 -0.30
C LEU A 67 4.46 18.77 -1.39
N VAL A 68 3.41 18.47 -2.16
CA VAL A 68 3.49 17.70 -3.38
C VAL A 68 4.49 18.48 -4.22
N PRO A 69 5.70 17.97 -4.44
CA PRO A 69 6.56 18.63 -5.41
C PRO A 69 5.78 18.61 -6.72
N ASP A 70 5.78 19.72 -7.45
CA ASP A 70 5.36 19.80 -8.85
C ASP A 70 6.23 18.81 -9.65
N HIS A 71 5.92 17.52 -9.57
CA HIS A 71 6.54 16.47 -10.35
C HIS A 71 5.88 16.49 -11.72
N THR A 72 6.06 17.59 -12.45
CA THR A 72 5.97 17.54 -13.91
C THR A 72 7.19 16.77 -14.40
N ASP A 73 7.12 15.44 -14.25
CA ASP A 73 8.06 14.51 -14.87
C ASP A 73 8.05 14.78 -16.38
N ALA A 74 9.25 14.97 -16.94
CA ALA A 74 9.48 15.44 -18.30
C ALA A 74 8.92 14.54 -19.44
N ASP A 75 8.28 13.42 -19.10
CA ASP A 75 7.77 12.39 -20.00
C ASP A 75 6.23 12.27 -20.04
N GLY A 76 5.50 13.12 -19.30
CA GLY A 76 4.12 13.48 -19.60
C GLY A 76 3.00 12.69 -18.90
N TYR A 77 3.26 11.51 -18.31
CA TYR A 77 2.28 10.84 -17.46
C TYR A 77 2.95 10.15 -16.26
N SER A 78 2.65 10.61 -15.05
CA SER A 78 3.07 9.98 -13.81
C SER A 78 1.95 10.00 -12.77
N LYS A 79 1.96 9.02 -11.88
CA LYS A 79 1.06 8.92 -10.72
C LYS A 79 1.84 8.47 -9.50
N VAL A 80 1.39 8.89 -8.33
CA VAL A 80 1.95 8.48 -7.04
C VAL A 80 0.89 7.70 -6.28
N GLY A 81 1.26 6.54 -5.75
CA GLY A 81 0.37 5.67 -4.98
C GLY A 81 0.07 6.21 -3.58
N PRO A 82 -0.79 5.54 -2.81
CA PRO A 82 -1.10 5.91 -1.43
C PRO A 82 0.06 5.62 -0.48
N GLY A 83 0.11 6.30 0.65
CA GLY A 83 1.05 6.01 1.74
C GLY A 83 1.48 7.24 2.51
N PRO A 84 1.72 7.16 3.82
CA PRO A 84 1.99 8.34 4.64
C PRO A 84 3.35 8.99 4.35
N MET A 85 4.34 8.20 3.90
CA MET A 85 5.71 8.69 3.71
C MET A 85 6.15 8.54 2.26
N VAL A 86 6.78 9.58 1.72
CA VAL A 86 7.34 9.58 0.36
C VAL A 86 8.32 8.43 0.14
N ALA A 87 9.16 8.12 1.14
CA ALA A 87 10.22 7.11 1.04
C ALA A 87 9.72 5.68 0.75
N ILE A 88 8.45 5.38 1.06
CA ILE A 88 7.86 4.03 0.90
C ILE A 88 6.70 4.01 -0.09
N ARG A 89 6.36 5.17 -0.66
CA ARG A 89 5.20 5.33 -1.55
C ARG A 89 5.57 4.91 -2.96
N LEU A 90 4.66 4.23 -3.66
CA LEU A 90 4.85 3.89 -5.07
C LEU A 90 4.77 5.14 -5.96
N LYS A 91 5.59 5.20 -7.02
CA LYS A 91 5.48 6.17 -8.11
C LYS A 91 5.55 5.42 -9.44
N TRP A 92 4.58 5.66 -10.31
CA TRP A 92 4.58 5.18 -11.68
C TRP A 92 4.89 6.34 -12.61
N THR A 93 5.86 6.16 -13.50
CA THR A 93 6.20 7.13 -14.55
C THR A 93 6.18 6.42 -15.89
N VAL A 94 5.44 6.96 -16.85
CA VAL A 94 5.40 6.43 -18.21
C VAL A 94 6.48 7.12 -19.03
N HIS A 95 7.32 6.33 -19.67
CA HIS A 95 8.38 6.77 -20.56
C HIS A 95 8.09 6.28 -21.98
N ARG A 96 8.37 7.13 -22.96
CA ARG A 96 8.32 6.74 -24.37
C ARG A 96 9.70 6.28 -24.83
N GLY A 97 9.81 5.05 -25.30
CA GLY A 97 11.03 4.52 -25.89
C GLY A 97 11.28 5.08 -27.29
N ASP A 98 12.53 5.00 -27.75
CA ASP A 98 12.95 5.40 -29.10
C ASP A 98 12.24 4.62 -30.21
N ASP A 99 11.78 3.41 -29.88
CA ASP A 99 10.99 2.51 -30.71
C ASP A 99 9.50 2.92 -30.81
N GLY A 100 9.10 3.99 -30.13
CA GLY A 100 7.74 4.52 -30.14
C GLY A 100 6.76 3.73 -29.26
N GLN A 101 7.22 2.68 -28.58
CA GLN A 101 6.46 2.03 -27.51
C GLN A 101 6.63 2.78 -26.19
N TYR A 102 5.80 2.43 -25.24
CA TYR A 102 5.79 3.00 -23.91
C TYR A 102 6.19 1.96 -22.88
N TYR A 103 6.88 2.44 -21.84
CA TYR A 103 7.36 1.67 -20.71
C TYR A 103 6.89 2.35 -19.43
N VAL A 104 6.41 1.58 -18.47
CA VAL A 104 6.01 2.08 -17.16
C VAL A 104 7.10 1.74 -16.16
N HIS A 105 7.65 2.75 -15.52
CA HIS A 105 8.62 2.61 -14.45
C HIS A 105 7.90 2.74 -13.12
N GLU A 106 7.84 1.66 -12.36
CA GLU A 106 7.35 1.61 -10.99
C GLU A 106 8.52 1.75 -10.02
N THR A 107 8.49 2.75 -9.14
CA THR A 107 9.54 3.00 -8.16
C THR A 107 8.94 3.13 -6.77
N ILE A 108 9.57 2.54 -5.75
CA ILE A 108 9.19 2.73 -4.34
C ILE A 108 10.05 3.85 -3.76
N GLY A 109 9.44 4.97 -3.40
CA GLY A 109 10.16 6.19 -3.03
C GLY A 109 10.97 6.76 -4.19
N GLU A 110 11.67 7.87 -3.94
CA GLU A 110 12.38 8.60 -5.00
C GLU A 110 13.72 7.96 -5.40
N GLN A 111 14.33 7.17 -4.52
CA GLN A 111 15.72 6.74 -4.67
C GLN A 111 15.90 5.25 -5.05
N SER A 112 14.80 4.52 -5.24
CA SER A 112 14.88 3.09 -5.54
C SER A 112 15.12 2.83 -7.02
N ALA A 113 15.62 1.63 -7.33
CA ALA A 113 15.70 1.16 -8.72
C ALA A 113 14.27 0.90 -9.25
N PRO A 114 13.93 1.39 -10.47
CA PRO A 114 12.60 1.19 -11.03
C PRO A 114 12.41 -0.24 -11.54
N VAL A 115 11.22 -0.79 -11.32
CA VAL A 115 10.71 -1.98 -12.02
C VAL A 115 10.04 -1.52 -13.30
N VAL A 116 10.54 -1.99 -14.45
CA VAL A 116 10.08 -1.54 -15.77
C VAL A 116 9.11 -2.56 -16.36
N SER A 117 7.94 -2.08 -16.78
CA SER A 117 6.92 -2.86 -17.50
C SER A 117 6.76 -2.35 -18.94
N GLY A 118 6.76 -3.23 -19.93
CA GLY A 118 6.64 -2.89 -21.35
C GLY A 118 7.42 -3.85 -22.25
N PRO A 119 7.46 -3.61 -23.57
CA PRO A 119 6.84 -2.50 -24.30
C PRO A 119 5.31 -2.62 -24.40
N MET A 120 4.61 -1.48 -24.42
CA MET A 120 3.16 -1.41 -24.64
C MET A 120 2.75 -0.13 -25.39
N THR A 121 1.50 -0.05 -25.83
CA THR A 121 0.95 1.17 -26.44
C THR A 121 0.75 2.28 -25.40
N SER A 122 0.61 3.53 -25.84
CA SER A 122 0.35 4.66 -24.95
C SER A 122 -0.89 4.45 -24.08
N GLU A 123 -2.02 4.06 -24.68
CA GLU A 123 -3.26 3.81 -23.95
C GLU A 123 -3.13 2.64 -22.96
N ALA A 124 -2.41 1.58 -23.34
CA ALA A 124 -2.15 0.47 -22.44
C ALA A 124 -1.27 0.88 -21.25
N ALA A 125 -0.29 1.76 -21.45
CA ALA A 125 0.54 2.29 -20.37
C ALA A 125 -0.28 3.13 -19.38
N VAL A 126 -1.16 4.00 -19.87
CA VAL A 126 -2.07 4.80 -19.02
C VAL A 126 -2.99 3.88 -18.22
N HIS A 127 -3.64 2.92 -18.89
CA HIS A 127 -4.54 1.97 -18.22
C HIS A 127 -3.80 1.11 -17.19
N PHE A 128 -2.58 0.66 -17.49
CA PHE A 128 -1.75 -0.11 -16.56
C PHE A 128 -1.51 0.67 -15.27
N VAL A 129 -1.14 1.95 -15.38
CA VAL A 129 -0.90 2.82 -14.25
C VAL A 129 -2.18 3.07 -13.44
N ASP A 130 -3.32 3.25 -14.10
CA ASP A 130 -4.62 3.46 -13.43
C ASP A 130 -5.08 2.24 -12.63
N GLU A 131 -4.90 1.05 -13.20
CA GLU A 131 -5.21 -0.21 -12.52
C GLU A 131 -4.33 -0.42 -11.29
N HIS A 132 -3.01 -0.19 -11.43
CA HIS A 132 -2.06 -0.35 -10.33
C HIS A 132 -2.29 0.68 -9.22
N GLU A 133 -2.62 1.92 -9.58
CA GLU A 133 -2.95 2.96 -8.61
C GLU A 133 -4.21 2.62 -7.82
N SER A 134 -5.27 2.17 -8.49
CA SER A 134 -6.51 1.73 -7.85
C SER A 134 -6.28 0.52 -6.94
N GLU A 135 -5.46 -0.43 -7.39
CA GLU A 135 -5.09 -1.61 -6.62
C GLU A 135 -4.28 -1.23 -5.37
N ALA A 136 -3.30 -0.34 -5.52
CA ALA A 136 -2.50 0.15 -4.41
C ALA A 136 -3.38 0.87 -3.38
N HIS A 137 -4.34 1.71 -3.81
CA HIS A 137 -5.34 2.33 -2.92
C HIS A 137 -6.15 1.30 -2.14
N ARG A 138 -6.66 0.26 -2.82
CA ARG A 138 -7.40 -0.81 -2.14
C ARG A 138 -6.54 -1.54 -1.10
N ARG A 139 -5.30 -1.89 -1.46
CA ARG A 139 -4.36 -2.58 -0.56
C ARG A 139 -3.97 -1.71 0.63
N PHE A 140 -3.76 -0.41 0.39
CA PHE A 140 -3.45 0.53 1.44
C PHE A 140 -4.62 0.70 2.42
N GLU A 141 -5.85 0.85 1.94
CA GLU A 141 -7.03 0.96 2.81
C GLU A 141 -7.29 -0.31 3.62
N LEU A 142 -7.06 -1.49 3.03
CA LEU A 142 -7.11 -2.76 3.74
C LEU A 142 -6.06 -2.77 4.87
N LEU A 143 -4.81 -2.44 4.56
CA LEU A 143 -3.73 -2.39 5.54
C LEU A 143 -4.01 -1.36 6.65
N ARG A 144 -4.52 -0.18 6.29
CA ARG A 144 -4.91 0.87 7.23
C ARG A 144 -5.97 0.36 8.20
N SER A 145 -7.00 -0.32 7.69
CA SER A 145 -8.07 -0.90 8.49
C SER A 145 -7.55 -2.01 9.41
N GLU A 146 -6.64 -2.85 8.92
CA GLU A 146 -6.00 -3.90 9.73
C GLU A 146 -5.19 -3.29 10.88
N ILE A 147 -4.32 -2.32 10.60
CA ILE A 147 -3.49 -1.67 11.63
C ILE A 147 -4.36 -0.95 12.66
N SER A 148 -5.39 -0.23 12.22
CA SER A 148 -6.31 0.47 13.13
C SER A 148 -7.11 -0.52 14.01
N GLY A 149 -7.50 -1.66 13.45
CA GLY A 149 -8.18 -2.74 14.19
C GLY A 149 -7.27 -3.50 15.16
N ARG A 150 -6.01 -3.75 14.77
CA ARG A 150 -5.01 -4.43 15.62
C ARG A 150 -4.45 -3.52 16.72
N SER A 151 -4.28 -2.23 16.44
CA SER A 151 -3.92 -1.22 17.45
C SER A 151 -4.98 -1.16 18.55
N SER A 152 -6.25 -1.25 18.19
CA SER A 152 -7.35 -1.29 19.17
C SER A 152 -7.24 -2.49 20.11
N LEU A 153 -6.88 -3.69 19.60
CA LEU A 153 -6.73 -4.90 20.41
C LEU A 153 -5.53 -4.82 21.38
N ALA A 154 -4.40 -4.27 20.91
CA ALA A 154 -3.21 -4.07 21.74
C ALA A 154 -3.43 -3.06 22.90
N ASP A 155 -4.31 -2.07 22.73
CA ASP A 155 -4.69 -1.14 23.79
C ASP A 155 -5.61 -1.78 24.85
N TYR A 156 -6.44 -2.76 24.49
CA TYR A 156 -7.26 -3.51 25.47
C TYR A 156 -6.41 -4.45 26.34
N GLU A 157 -5.34 -5.04 25.80
CA GLU A 157 -4.46 -5.95 26.55
C GLU A 157 -3.65 -5.23 27.64
N ARG A 158 -3.29 -3.95 27.45
CA ARG A 158 -2.57 -3.16 28.46
C ARG A 158 -3.45 -2.74 29.65
N LYS A 159 -4.78 -2.66 29.46
CA LYS A 159 -5.71 -2.20 30.51
C LYS A 159 -6.23 -3.33 31.41
N GLY A 160 -5.90 -4.58 31.11
CA GLY A 160 -6.31 -5.76 31.89
C GLY A 160 -5.39 -6.13 33.07
N GLU A 161 -4.28 -5.42 33.25
CA GLU A 161 -3.31 -5.66 34.33
C GLU A 161 -3.25 -4.44 35.27
N ALA A 162 -4.25 -4.30 36.14
CA ALA A 162 -4.23 -3.39 37.29
C ALA A 162 -5.12 -3.91 38.42
#